data_AF-A0ABD6X6B1-F1
#
_entry.id   AF-A0ABD6X6B1-F1
#
_cell.length_a   1.000
_cell.length_b   1.000
_cell.length_c   1.000
_cell.angle_alpha   90.00
_cell.angle_beta   90.00
_cell.angle_gamma   90.00
#
_symmetry.space_group_name_H-M   'P 1'
#
loop_
_entity.id
_entity.type
_entity.pdbx_description
1 polymer ?
#
loop_
_entity_poly.entity_id
_entity_poly.type
_entity_poly.pdbx_seq_one_letter_code
_entity_poly.pdbx_strand_id
1 'polypeptide(L)'
;MSTNLKSRGFTLIEGIITIVLLAIAMITLTSFLFPQLERSAIPMYQAKSAAIADAVFNEILSRQFDQHSDPLGDSVYRCGEAYPSAVSGAMTSNLCSKVLGPDDELEKAQPQYSNDVDDFIGCWGVLSQCETHQGVEYRAIKDEENSLVGLIPGVSQSEYKHIAVIVNVNYVDNNHGQFKLVSAPKAAAELVPLKQISVTVDAGRYGSYQYKALRGNY
;
A
#
# COMPACT_ATOMS: atom_id res chain seq x y z
N MET A 1 -70.42 31.43 0.14
CA MET A 1 -70.17 31.83 -1.26
C MET A 1 -69.14 30.88 -1.82
N SER A 2 -69.58 29.82 -2.52
CA SER A 2 -68.70 28.75 -3.03
C SER A 2 -68.39 29.05 -4.50
N THR A 3 -67.15 29.41 -4.79
CA THR A 3 -66.67 29.60 -6.17
C THR A 3 -66.52 28.24 -6.83
N ASN A 4 -67.43 27.92 -7.76
CA ASN A 4 -67.30 26.77 -8.65
C ASN A 4 -66.09 26.97 -9.58
N LEU A 5 -64.96 26.35 -9.25
CA LEU A 5 -63.86 26.19 -10.20
C LEU A 5 -64.30 25.20 -11.28
N LYS A 6 -64.50 25.67 -12.52
CA LYS A 6 -64.73 24.80 -13.68
C LYS A 6 -63.49 23.92 -13.90
N SER A 7 -63.63 22.62 -13.65
CA SER A 7 -62.62 21.62 -14.03
C SER A 7 -62.52 21.59 -15.56
N ARG A 8 -61.39 22.05 -16.11
CA ARG A 8 -61.10 21.97 -17.54
C ARG A 8 -60.32 20.68 -17.77
N GLY A 9 -60.87 19.81 -18.63
CA GLY A 9 -60.19 18.58 -19.04
C GLY A 9 -58.89 18.87 -19.79
N PHE A 10 -57.98 17.90 -19.77
CA PHE A 10 -56.67 17.95 -20.40
C PHE A 10 -56.77 17.75 -21.92
N THR A 11 -55.94 18.46 -22.69
CA THR A 11 -55.89 18.30 -24.15
C THR A 11 -54.85 17.26 -24.56
N LEU A 12 -55.10 16.55 -25.67
CA LEU A 12 -54.16 15.54 -26.19
C LEU A 12 -52.76 16.12 -26.47
N ILE A 13 -52.68 17.36 -26.95
CA ILE A 13 -51.41 18.03 -27.24
C ILE A 13 -50.62 18.35 -25.96
N GLU A 14 -51.28 18.77 -24.90
CA GLU A 14 -50.66 19.00 -23.58
C GLU A 14 -50.07 17.70 -23.02
N GLY A 15 -50.71 16.56 -23.34
CA GLY A 15 -50.21 15.21 -23.06
C GLY A 15 -48.89 14.95 -23.70
N ILE A 16 -48.86 15.08 -25.02
CA ILE A 16 -47.65 14.85 -25.82
C ILE A 16 -46.50 15.73 -25.35
N ILE A 17 -46.77 17.02 -25.07
CA ILE A 17 -45.74 17.94 -24.57
C ILE A 17 -45.22 17.46 -23.21
N THR A 18 -46.09 17.01 -22.31
CA THR A 18 -45.69 16.55 -20.97
C THR A 18 -44.79 15.32 -21.01
N ILE A 19 -45.15 14.29 -21.80
CA ILE A 19 -44.31 13.08 -21.93
C ILE A 19 -42.97 13.38 -22.60
N VAL A 20 -42.93 14.29 -23.59
CA VAL A 20 -41.67 14.72 -24.22
C VAL A 20 -40.78 15.45 -23.22
N LEU A 21 -41.34 16.36 -22.41
CA LEU A 21 -40.59 17.06 -21.36
C LEU A 21 -40.06 16.12 -20.29
N LEU A 22 -40.88 15.15 -19.85
CA LEU A 22 -40.46 14.10 -18.91
C LEU A 22 -39.34 13.23 -19.48
N ALA A 23 -39.43 12.86 -20.76
CA ALA A 23 -38.39 12.08 -21.43
C ALA A 23 -37.05 12.82 -21.47
N ILE A 24 -37.07 14.11 -21.84
CA ILE A 24 -35.86 14.94 -21.87
C ILE A 24 -35.29 15.10 -20.46
N ALA A 25 -36.14 15.40 -19.46
CA ALA A 25 -35.72 15.53 -18.06
C ALA A 25 -35.12 14.23 -17.50
N MET A 26 -35.67 13.07 -17.88
CA MET A 26 -35.16 11.78 -17.43
C MET A 26 -33.82 11.46 -18.09
N ILE A 27 -33.63 11.75 -19.39
CA ILE A 27 -32.35 11.56 -20.09
C ILE A 27 -31.26 12.44 -19.49
N THR A 28 -31.55 13.70 -19.17
CA THR A 28 -30.56 14.58 -18.53
C THR A 28 -30.25 14.10 -17.12
N LEU A 29 -31.26 13.74 -16.32
CA LEU A 29 -31.04 13.23 -14.98
C LEU A 29 -30.19 11.95 -15.00
N THR A 30 -30.49 10.97 -15.85
CA THR A 30 -29.73 9.72 -15.91
C THR A 30 -28.29 9.95 -16.41
N SER A 31 -28.08 10.83 -17.40
CA SER A 31 -26.75 11.13 -17.94
C SER A 31 -25.85 11.89 -16.96
N PHE A 32 -26.42 12.72 -16.08
CA PHE A 32 -25.63 13.52 -15.12
C PHE A 32 -25.57 12.93 -13.71
N LEU A 33 -26.62 12.25 -13.24
CA LEU A 33 -26.68 11.73 -11.87
C LEU A 33 -25.95 10.39 -11.74
N PHE A 34 -26.15 9.44 -12.66
CA PHE A 34 -25.55 8.11 -12.53
C PHE A 34 -24.02 8.12 -12.54
N PRO A 35 -23.32 8.90 -13.38
CA PRO A 35 -21.87 8.97 -13.33
C PRO A 35 -21.31 9.62 -12.05
N GLN A 36 -22.12 10.39 -11.32
CA GLN A 36 -21.72 10.98 -10.04
C GLN A 36 -21.86 9.98 -8.89
N LEU A 37 -22.89 9.13 -8.93
CA LEU A 37 -23.09 8.07 -7.94
C LEU A 37 -21.93 7.07 -7.95
N GLU A 38 -21.44 6.67 -9.13
CA GLU A 38 -20.31 5.74 -9.24
C GLU A 38 -19.02 6.33 -8.65
N ARG A 39 -18.74 7.62 -8.90
CA ARG A 39 -17.54 8.30 -8.41
C ARG A 39 -17.59 8.65 -6.92
N SER A 40 -18.76 8.60 -6.30
CA SER A 40 -18.94 8.93 -4.87
C SER A 40 -18.24 7.94 -3.92
N ALA A 41 -17.97 6.71 -4.37
CA ALA A 41 -17.29 5.69 -3.57
C ALA A 41 -15.76 5.85 -3.55
N ILE A 42 -15.16 6.48 -4.56
CA ILE A 42 -13.70 6.65 -4.69
C ILE A 42 -13.05 7.29 -3.45
N PRO A 43 -13.52 8.43 -2.92
CA PRO A 43 -12.88 9.06 -1.75
C PRO A 43 -12.91 8.16 -0.50
N MET A 44 -13.91 7.29 -0.37
CA MET A 44 -13.97 6.31 0.72
C MET A 44 -12.85 5.26 0.57
N TYR A 45 -12.60 4.77 -0.64
CA TYR A 45 -11.49 3.85 -0.90
C TYR A 45 -10.12 4.51 -0.73
N GLN A 46 -9.98 5.79 -1.09
CA GLN A 46 -8.75 6.56 -0.84
C GLN A 46 -8.45 6.72 0.66
N ALA A 47 -9.46 7.03 1.46
CA ALA A 47 -9.30 7.13 2.91
C ALA A 47 -8.94 5.77 3.52
N LYS A 48 -9.60 4.71 3.06
CA LYS A 48 -9.31 3.34 3.50
C LYS A 48 -7.92 2.87 3.09
N SER A 49 -7.47 3.19 1.88
CA SER A 49 -6.12 2.84 1.42
C SER A 49 -5.05 3.56 2.22
N ALA A 50 -5.29 4.81 2.63
CA ALA A 50 -4.38 5.54 3.52
C ALA A 50 -4.28 4.84 4.89
N ALA A 51 -5.41 4.46 5.49
CA ALA A 51 -5.41 3.74 6.76
C ALA A 51 -4.70 2.38 6.70
N ILE A 52 -4.87 1.63 5.60
CA ILE A 52 -4.12 0.38 5.37
C ILE A 52 -2.64 0.67 5.25
N ALA A 53 -2.25 1.67 4.44
CA ALA A 53 -0.85 2.03 4.27
C ALA A 53 -0.21 2.44 5.60
N ASP A 54 -0.90 3.22 6.42
CA ASP A 54 -0.43 3.60 7.76
C ASP A 54 -0.22 2.39 8.67
N ALA A 55 -1.15 1.43 8.66
CA ALA A 55 -1.01 0.20 9.43
C ALA A 55 0.16 -0.67 8.95
N VAL A 56 0.33 -0.81 7.63
CA VAL A 56 1.48 -1.52 7.04
C VAL A 56 2.79 -0.81 7.34
N PHE A 57 2.84 0.52 7.28
CA PHE A 57 4.04 1.27 7.64
C PHE A 57 4.37 1.13 9.11
N ASN A 58 3.38 1.13 10.00
CA ASN A 58 3.63 0.90 11.43
C ASN A 58 4.26 -0.47 11.66
N GLU A 59 3.80 -1.50 10.95
CA GLU A 59 4.40 -2.84 11.02
C GLU A 59 5.83 -2.84 10.48
N ILE A 60 6.04 -2.39 9.23
CA ILE A 60 7.35 -2.43 8.56
C ILE A 60 8.37 -1.53 9.27
N LEU A 61 8.03 -0.27 9.54
CA LEU A 61 8.97 0.69 10.11
C LEU A 61 9.31 0.42 11.58
N SER A 62 8.55 -0.44 12.26
CA SER A 62 8.89 -0.93 13.59
C SER A 62 10.04 -1.92 13.58
N ARG A 63 10.33 -2.55 12.43
CA ARG A 63 11.44 -3.49 12.27
C ARG A 63 12.75 -2.75 11.97
N GLN A 64 13.83 -3.51 12.03
CA GLN A 64 15.18 -2.99 11.90
C GLN A 64 15.50 -2.55 10.48
N PHE A 65 16.57 -1.78 10.31
CA PHE A 65 16.99 -1.38 8.97
C PHE A 65 17.47 -2.57 8.13
N ASP A 66 18.14 -3.54 8.73
CA ASP A 66 18.79 -4.70 8.09
C ASP A 66 18.92 -5.81 9.13
N GLN A 67 18.94 -7.09 8.74
CA GLN A 67 19.05 -8.22 9.67
C GLN A 67 20.32 -8.22 10.54
N HIS A 68 21.38 -7.53 10.10
CA HIS A 68 22.61 -7.36 10.89
C HIS A 68 22.62 -6.08 11.74
N SER A 69 21.55 -5.30 11.72
CA SER A 69 21.36 -4.19 12.65
C SER A 69 21.05 -4.74 14.05
N ASP A 70 21.25 -3.93 15.09
CA ASP A 70 20.92 -4.34 16.45
C ASP A 70 19.47 -3.96 16.81
N PRO A 71 18.61 -4.92 17.21
CA PRO A 71 17.21 -4.66 17.55
C PRO A 71 17.03 -3.80 18.81
N LEU A 72 18.04 -3.71 19.67
CA LEU A 72 17.97 -2.97 20.94
C LEU A 72 18.50 -1.54 20.83
N GLY A 73 18.87 -1.08 19.62
CA GLY A 73 19.37 0.27 19.39
C GLY A 73 20.74 0.54 20.03
N ASP A 74 21.49 -0.50 20.41
CA ASP A 74 22.81 -0.41 21.04
C ASP A 74 23.95 -0.68 20.04
N SER A 75 23.66 -0.93 18.75
CA SER A 75 24.71 -0.90 17.74
C SER A 75 25.19 0.54 17.56
N VAL A 76 26.30 0.84 18.21
CA VAL A 76 27.12 2.05 18.00
C VAL A 76 27.45 2.27 16.51
N TYR A 77 27.34 1.23 15.68
CA TYR A 77 27.76 1.22 14.28
C TYR A 77 26.63 0.86 13.33
N ARG A 78 26.46 1.69 12.31
CA ARG A 78 25.47 1.51 11.25
C ARG A 78 25.86 0.36 10.33
N CYS A 79 24.87 -0.11 9.58
CA CYS A 79 25.11 -1.06 8.51
C CYS A 79 26.07 -0.46 7.47
N GLY A 80 27.15 -1.15 7.12
CA GLY A 80 28.19 -0.67 6.20
C GLY A 80 29.17 0.34 6.81
N GLU A 81 29.05 0.66 8.10
CA GLU A 81 29.99 1.53 8.81
C GLU A 81 31.25 0.76 9.24
N ALA A 82 32.41 1.37 9.01
CA ALA A 82 33.68 0.83 9.48
C ALA A 82 33.96 1.23 10.93
N TYR A 83 34.28 0.25 11.76
CA TYR A 83 34.56 0.40 13.18
C TYR A 83 35.75 -0.45 13.64
N PRO A 84 36.45 -0.05 14.71
CA PRO A 84 37.54 -0.84 15.26
C PRO A 84 37.00 -2.11 15.94
N SER A 85 37.47 -3.28 15.51
CA SER A 85 37.15 -4.55 16.16
C SER A 85 37.65 -4.55 17.60
N ALA A 86 36.76 -4.83 18.56
CA ALA A 86 37.11 -4.94 19.97
C ALA A 86 38.13 -6.05 20.27
N VAL A 87 38.28 -7.03 19.38
CA VAL A 87 39.15 -8.20 19.56
C VAL A 87 40.53 -8.01 18.94
N SER A 88 40.61 -7.40 17.75
CA SER A 88 41.85 -7.31 16.97
C SER A 88 42.39 -5.89 16.80
N GLY A 89 41.62 -4.85 17.13
CA GLY A 89 41.98 -3.45 16.88
C GLY A 89 42.02 -3.06 15.40
N ALA A 90 41.81 -4.00 14.48
CA ALA A 90 41.70 -3.75 13.05
C ALA A 90 40.33 -3.16 12.72
N MET A 91 40.28 -2.31 11.68
CA MET A 91 39.00 -1.83 11.14
C MET A 91 38.24 -3.02 10.54
N THR A 92 37.04 -3.25 11.07
CA THR A 92 36.03 -4.17 10.55
C THR A 92 34.78 -3.36 10.23
N SER A 93 33.77 -3.97 9.64
CA SER A 93 32.51 -3.29 9.39
C SER A 93 31.34 -4.26 9.39
N ASN A 94 30.15 -3.77 9.75
CA ASN A 94 28.93 -4.57 9.70
C ASN A 94 28.52 -4.72 8.24
N LEU A 95 28.47 -5.97 7.77
CA LEU A 95 27.99 -6.28 6.43
C LEU A 95 26.47 -6.09 6.39
N CYS A 96 25.98 -5.26 5.48
CA CYS A 96 24.56 -5.20 5.17
C CYS A 96 24.14 -6.37 4.29
N SER A 97 22.84 -6.67 4.31
CA SER A 97 22.25 -7.56 3.32
C SER A 97 22.51 -7.05 1.91
N LYS A 98 22.99 -7.95 1.06
CA LYS A 98 23.20 -7.69 -0.37
C LYS A 98 21.94 -7.95 -1.19
N VAL A 99 21.01 -8.72 -0.64
CA VAL A 99 19.76 -9.15 -1.29
C VAL A 99 18.63 -8.61 -0.44
N LEU A 100 17.68 -7.94 -1.08
CA LEU A 100 16.50 -7.44 -0.39
C LEU A 100 15.40 -8.50 -0.43
N GLY A 101 14.72 -8.69 0.71
CA GLY A 101 13.65 -9.66 0.86
C GLY A 101 13.86 -10.56 2.06
N PRO A 102 12.96 -11.53 2.30
CA PRO A 102 13.11 -12.53 3.36
C PRO A 102 14.44 -13.28 3.24
N ASP A 103 15.13 -13.44 4.36
CA ASP A 103 16.38 -14.18 4.43
C ASP A 103 16.17 -15.69 4.59
N ASP A 104 15.02 -16.09 5.15
CA ASP A 104 14.66 -17.50 5.33
C ASP A 104 13.20 -17.85 4.98
N GLU A 105 12.90 -19.15 5.02
CA GLU A 105 11.56 -19.68 4.72
C GLU A 105 10.53 -19.35 5.81
N LEU A 106 10.96 -19.07 7.04
CA LEU A 106 10.06 -18.70 8.15
C LEU A 106 9.56 -17.27 7.96
N GLU A 107 10.45 -16.33 7.66
CA GLU A 107 10.15 -14.93 7.32
C GLU A 107 9.29 -14.86 6.05
N LYS A 108 9.59 -15.71 5.06
CA LYS A 108 8.79 -15.81 3.84
C LYS A 108 7.33 -16.19 4.13
N ALA A 109 7.13 -17.17 5.02
CA ALA A 109 5.82 -17.74 5.32
C ALA A 109 5.02 -16.96 6.38
N GLN A 110 5.68 -16.22 7.27
CA GLN A 110 5.09 -15.70 8.51
C GLN A 110 5.68 -14.32 8.88
N PRO A 111 4.89 -13.22 8.79
CA PRO A 111 5.34 -11.84 9.07
C PRO A 111 5.90 -11.61 10.48
N GLN A 112 5.51 -12.44 11.45
CA GLN A 112 6.00 -12.31 12.83
C GLN A 112 7.50 -12.56 12.94
N TYR A 113 8.09 -13.35 12.05
CA TYR A 113 9.51 -13.66 12.06
C TYR A 113 10.35 -12.61 11.34
N SER A 114 9.73 -11.74 10.54
CA SER A 114 10.39 -10.66 9.82
C SER A 114 11.16 -9.75 10.78
N ASN A 115 12.48 -9.76 10.70
CA ASN A 115 13.34 -9.09 11.65
C ASN A 115 13.75 -7.68 11.16
N ASP A 116 13.61 -7.39 9.87
CA ASP A 116 13.94 -6.11 9.25
C ASP A 116 12.84 -5.58 8.27
N VAL A 117 13.11 -4.45 7.62
CA VAL A 117 12.13 -3.76 6.76
C VAL A 117 11.90 -4.44 5.41
N ASP A 118 12.87 -5.14 4.85
CA ASP A 118 12.77 -5.73 3.51
C ASP A 118 12.23 -7.15 3.49
N ASP A 119 12.16 -7.81 4.64
CA ASP A 119 11.42 -9.05 4.82
C ASP A 119 9.95 -8.96 4.39
N PHE A 120 9.37 -7.77 4.32
CA PHE A 120 7.98 -7.57 3.90
C PHE A 120 7.79 -7.44 2.39
N ILE A 121 8.85 -7.48 1.58
CA ILE A 121 8.76 -7.34 0.12
C ILE A 121 7.85 -8.41 -0.49
N GLY A 122 6.91 -7.99 -1.32
CA GLY A 122 6.00 -8.88 -2.04
C GLY A 122 4.57 -8.38 -2.04
N CYS A 123 3.67 -9.25 -2.50
CA CYS A 123 2.25 -8.98 -2.56
C CYS A 123 1.49 -9.71 -1.45
N TRP A 124 0.74 -8.94 -0.67
CA TRP A 124 -0.07 -9.35 0.46
C TRP A 124 -1.54 -9.20 0.11
N GLY A 125 -2.30 -10.29 0.11
CA GLY A 125 -3.65 -10.30 -0.41
C GLY A 125 -4.10 -11.70 -0.79
N VAL A 126 -5.00 -11.78 -1.76
CA VAL A 126 -5.39 -13.04 -2.39
C VAL A 126 -4.49 -13.32 -3.59
N LEU A 127 -4.12 -14.58 -3.81
CA LEU A 127 -3.23 -15.00 -4.90
C LEU A 127 -3.63 -14.40 -6.27
N SER A 128 -4.90 -14.45 -6.63
CA SER A 128 -5.39 -13.96 -7.93
C SER A 128 -5.23 -12.45 -8.13
N GLN A 129 -5.14 -11.67 -7.05
CA GLN A 129 -4.87 -10.23 -7.12
C GLN A 129 -3.38 -10.00 -7.38
N CYS A 130 -2.54 -10.79 -6.70
CA CYS A 130 -1.09 -10.67 -6.82
C CYS A 130 -0.56 -11.14 -8.18
N GLU A 131 -1.19 -12.13 -8.79
CA GLU A 131 -0.88 -12.59 -10.16
C GLU A 131 -1.05 -11.48 -11.23
N THR A 132 -1.83 -10.44 -10.95
CA THR A 132 -1.99 -9.31 -11.87
C THR A 132 -0.76 -8.39 -11.93
N HIS A 133 0.13 -8.47 -10.93
CA HIS A 133 1.33 -7.64 -10.80
C HIS A 133 2.58 -8.43 -11.22
N GLN A 134 3.19 -8.05 -12.34
CA GLN A 134 4.38 -8.73 -12.86
C GLN A 134 5.62 -8.48 -12.00
N GLY A 135 6.39 -9.54 -11.73
CA GLY A 135 7.66 -9.45 -11.00
C GLY A 135 7.53 -9.28 -9.49
N VAL A 136 6.32 -9.43 -8.95
CA VAL A 136 6.05 -9.38 -7.51
C VAL A 136 5.75 -10.78 -7.01
N GLU A 137 6.45 -11.22 -5.98
CA GLU A 137 6.20 -12.52 -5.36
C GLU A 137 4.97 -12.47 -4.44
N TYR A 138 4.07 -13.45 -4.57
CA TYR A 138 2.95 -13.61 -3.65
C TYR A 138 3.43 -14.12 -2.30
N ARG A 139 3.04 -13.43 -1.22
CA ARG A 139 3.34 -13.84 0.15
C ARG A 139 2.21 -14.70 0.68
N ALA A 140 2.39 -16.02 0.60
CA ALA A 140 1.45 -16.98 1.14
C ALA A 140 1.65 -17.13 2.65
N ILE A 141 0.57 -16.96 3.42
CA ILE A 141 0.54 -17.31 4.84
C ILE A 141 -0.23 -18.61 4.97
N LYS A 142 0.34 -19.56 5.72
CA LYS A 142 -0.28 -20.86 5.93
C LYS A 142 -1.65 -20.67 6.60
N ASP A 143 -2.66 -21.35 6.05
CA ASP A 143 -4.06 -21.36 6.53
C ASP A 143 -4.82 -20.02 6.38
N GLU A 144 -4.27 -19.04 5.65
CA GLU A 144 -4.90 -17.75 5.35
C GLU A 144 -5.02 -17.54 3.84
N GLU A 145 -6.25 -17.50 3.30
CA GLU A 145 -6.48 -17.19 1.88
C GLU A 145 -6.12 -15.73 1.54
N ASN A 146 -6.19 -14.84 2.53
CA ASN A 146 -5.85 -13.43 2.40
C ASN A 146 -4.68 -13.08 3.33
N SER A 147 -3.47 -13.10 2.79
CA SER A 147 -2.25 -12.85 3.57
C SER A 147 -2.14 -11.43 4.12
N LEU A 148 -2.94 -10.48 3.63
CA LEU A 148 -3.02 -9.13 4.19
C LEU A 148 -3.47 -9.13 5.65
N VAL A 149 -4.30 -10.11 6.05
CA VAL A 149 -4.79 -10.22 7.43
C VAL A 149 -3.69 -10.64 8.39
N GLY A 150 -2.76 -11.47 7.94
CA GLY A 150 -1.59 -11.84 8.74
C GLY A 150 -0.54 -10.71 8.82
N LEU A 151 -0.49 -9.82 7.83
CA LEU A 151 0.38 -8.64 7.87
C LEU A 151 -0.13 -7.57 8.84
N ILE A 152 -1.46 -7.37 8.92
CA ILE A 152 -2.06 -6.35 9.78
C ILE A 152 -3.00 -7.05 10.77
N PRO A 153 -2.53 -7.40 11.98
CA PRO A 153 -3.35 -8.09 12.95
C PRO A 153 -4.54 -7.22 13.38
N GLY A 154 -5.75 -7.79 13.37
CA GLY A 154 -6.98 -7.12 13.80
C GLY A 154 -7.88 -6.61 12.68
N VAL A 155 -7.53 -6.81 11.40
CA VAL A 155 -8.44 -6.56 10.29
C VAL A 155 -9.31 -7.77 9.96
N SER A 156 -10.57 -7.55 9.57
CA SER A 156 -11.49 -8.63 9.19
C SER A 156 -11.25 -9.10 7.74
N GLN A 157 -11.11 -10.42 7.54
CA GLN A 157 -10.95 -11.03 6.20
C GLN A 157 -12.05 -10.61 5.21
N SER A 158 -13.31 -10.45 5.66
CA SER A 158 -14.43 -10.11 4.78
C SER A 158 -14.36 -8.69 4.25
N GLU A 159 -13.76 -7.79 5.00
CA GLU A 159 -13.72 -6.37 4.68
C GLU A 159 -12.59 -6.01 3.68
N TYR A 160 -11.55 -6.83 3.62
CA TYR A 160 -10.34 -6.59 2.83
C TYR A 160 -10.14 -7.60 1.69
N LYS A 161 -11.13 -8.45 1.42
CA LYS A 161 -11.07 -9.48 0.35
C LYS A 161 -10.74 -8.93 -1.04
N HIS A 162 -11.04 -7.65 -1.31
CA HIS A 162 -10.85 -7.01 -2.61
C HIS A 162 -9.65 -6.06 -2.66
N ILE A 163 -8.79 -6.09 -1.64
CA ILE A 163 -7.66 -5.19 -1.52
C ILE A 163 -6.39 -6.01 -1.41
N ALA A 164 -5.42 -5.71 -2.25
CA ALA A 164 -4.07 -6.24 -2.16
C ALA A 164 -3.09 -5.10 -1.82
N VAL A 165 -2.01 -5.45 -1.13
CA VAL A 165 -0.93 -4.53 -0.79
C VAL A 165 0.36 -5.06 -1.37
N ILE A 166 1.04 -4.24 -2.15
CA ILE A 166 2.34 -4.54 -2.73
C ILE A 166 3.39 -3.71 -1.99
N VAL A 167 4.35 -4.39 -1.37
CA VAL A 167 5.47 -3.77 -0.67
C VAL A 167 6.71 -3.94 -1.52
N ASN A 168 7.40 -2.84 -1.80
CA ASN A 168 8.72 -2.83 -2.41
C ASN A 168 9.66 -2.01 -1.56
N VAL A 169 10.87 -2.51 -1.34
CA VAL A 169 11.93 -1.79 -0.65
C VAL A 169 13.09 -1.63 -1.62
N ASN A 170 13.68 -0.45 -1.64
CA ASN A 170 14.87 -0.18 -2.43
C ASN A 170 15.85 0.67 -1.63
N TYR A 171 17.14 0.45 -1.83
CA TYR A 171 18.15 1.37 -1.34
C TYR A 171 18.08 2.69 -2.11
N VAL A 172 18.12 3.81 -1.37
CA VAL A 172 18.14 5.15 -1.93
C VAL A 172 19.22 6.00 -1.28
N ASP A 173 19.73 6.94 -2.05
CA ASP A 173 20.59 8.00 -1.55
C ASP A 173 19.90 9.36 -1.74
N ASN A 174 20.11 10.26 -0.77
CA ASN A 174 19.58 11.61 -0.80
C ASN A 174 20.62 12.57 -1.36
N ASN A 175 20.47 12.93 -2.63
CA ASN A 175 21.30 13.92 -3.28
C ASN A 175 20.56 15.26 -3.34
N HIS A 176 20.71 16.09 -2.29
CA HIS A 176 20.11 17.42 -2.19
C HIS A 176 18.57 17.45 -2.38
N GLY A 177 17.86 16.51 -1.76
CA GLY A 177 16.40 16.42 -1.83
C GLY A 177 15.87 15.58 -2.99
N GLN A 178 16.76 15.03 -3.83
CA GLN A 178 16.40 14.01 -4.82
C GLN A 178 16.82 12.63 -4.34
N PHE A 179 15.83 11.76 -4.11
CA PHE A 179 16.05 10.37 -3.78
C PHE A 179 16.35 9.57 -5.05
N LYS A 180 17.57 9.07 -5.16
CA LYS A 180 18.00 8.24 -6.29
C LYS A 180 18.16 6.80 -5.83
N LEU A 181 17.61 5.86 -6.60
CA LEU A 181 17.84 4.44 -6.39
C LEU A 181 19.34 4.14 -6.51
N VAL A 182 19.87 3.43 -5.52
CA VAL A 182 21.25 2.96 -5.50
C VAL A 182 21.27 1.45 -5.43
N SER A 183 22.38 0.85 -5.86
CA SER A 183 22.56 -0.59 -5.71
C SER A 183 22.70 -0.94 -4.22
N ALA A 184 22.35 -2.19 -3.88
CA ALA A 184 22.71 -2.73 -2.57
C ALA A 184 24.22 -2.62 -2.34
N PRO A 185 24.66 -2.37 -1.09
CA PRO A 185 26.08 -2.22 -0.78
C PRO A 185 26.85 -3.49 -1.17
N LYS A 186 27.89 -3.33 -1.98
CA LYS A 186 28.66 -4.47 -2.51
C LYS A 186 29.81 -4.87 -1.59
N ALA A 187 30.25 -3.94 -0.75
CA ALA A 187 31.34 -4.12 0.18
C ALA A 187 30.94 -3.69 1.59
N ALA A 188 31.63 -4.25 2.58
CA ALA A 188 31.36 -4.05 3.98
C ALA A 188 31.53 -2.58 4.44
N ALA A 189 32.21 -1.72 3.67
CA ALA A 189 32.49 -0.33 4.00
C ALA A 189 31.73 0.68 3.11
N GLU A 190 30.65 0.24 2.45
CA GLU A 190 29.79 1.08 1.64
C GLU A 190 28.58 1.52 2.47
N LEU A 191 28.65 2.73 3.02
CA LEU A 191 27.55 3.35 3.75
C LEU A 191 26.40 3.67 2.80
N VAL A 192 25.28 2.96 2.97
CA VAL A 192 24.02 3.31 2.30
C VAL A 192 23.10 3.98 3.33
N PRO A 193 22.62 5.21 3.05
CA PRO A 193 22.00 6.01 4.10
C PRO A 193 20.55 5.63 4.39
N LEU A 194 19.81 5.13 3.38
CA LEU A 194 18.35 5.03 3.44
C LEU A 194 17.81 3.82 2.65
N LYS A 195 16.74 3.21 3.17
CA LYS A 195 15.84 2.32 2.45
C LYS A 195 14.54 3.09 2.20
N GLN A 196 14.05 3.10 0.96
CA GLN A 196 12.74 3.63 0.60
C GLN A 196 11.75 2.46 0.51
N ILE A 197 10.74 2.50 1.39
CA ILE A 197 9.63 1.56 1.40
C ILE A 197 8.53 2.17 0.56
N SER A 198 8.06 1.45 -0.44
CA SER A 198 6.94 1.86 -1.30
C SER A 198 5.81 0.85 -1.14
N VAL A 199 4.69 1.31 -0.60
CA VAL A 199 3.49 0.51 -0.35
C VAL A 199 2.44 0.93 -1.36
N THR A 200 2.03 0.01 -2.21
CA THR A 200 0.95 0.22 -3.19
C THR A 200 -0.27 -0.55 -2.72
N VAL A 201 -1.33 0.17 -2.39
CA VAL A 201 -2.63 -0.42 -2.03
C VAL A 201 -3.49 -0.47 -3.29
N ASP A 202 -3.77 -1.67 -3.77
CA ASP A 202 -4.62 -1.93 -4.93
C ASP A 202 -6.04 -2.25 -4.46
N ALA A 203 -6.98 -1.33 -4.68
CA ALA A 203 -8.40 -1.49 -4.38
C ALA A 203 -9.20 -2.03 -5.59
N GLY A 204 -8.53 -2.66 -6.55
CA GLY A 204 -9.11 -3.21 -7.76
C GLY A 204 -9.71 -2.12 -8.65
N ARG A 205 -11.02 -2.21 -8.94
CA ARG A 205 -11.72 -1.25 -9.81
C ARG A 205 -11.76 0.19 -9.29
N TYR A 206 -11.48 0.41 -8.01
CA TYR A 206 -11.52 1.74 -7.40
C TYR A 206 -10.18 2.47 -7.51
N GLY A 207 -9.13 1.78 -7.99
CA GLY A 207 -7.83 2.35 -8.27
C GLY A 207 -6.72 1.76 -7.40
N SER A 208 -5.50 2.20 -7.69
CA SER A 208 -4.28 1.84 -6.98
C SER A 208 -3.65 3.11 -6.40
N TYR A 209 -3.24 3.04 -5.14
CA TYR A 209 -2.73 4.18 -4.38
C TYR A 209 -1.35 3.86 -3.85
N GLN A 210 -0.37 4.68 -4.20
CA GLN A 210 1.02 4.49 -3.79
C GLN A 210 1.40 5.44 -2.67
N TYR A 211 2.04 4.89 -1.64
CA TYR A 211 2.59 5.59 -0.51
C TYR A 211 4.07 5.25 -0.36
N LYS A 212 4.85 6.18 0.19
CA LYS A 212 6.29 6.02 0.36
C LYS A 212 6.71 6.45 1.75
N ALA A 213 7.61 5.68 2.34
CA ALA A 213 8.28 5.99 3.60
C ALA A 213 9.79 5.77 3.45
N LEU A 214 10.55 6.34 4.37
CA LEU A 214 12.00 6.19 4.43
C LEU A 214 12.38 5.58 5.77
N ARG A 215 13.24 4.57 5.75
CA ARG A 215 13.93 4.05 6.92
C ARG A 215 15.40 4.44 6.84
N GLY A 216 15.88 5.12 7.88
CA GLY A 216 17.30 5.43 8.05
C GLY A 216 18.09 4.23 8.54
N ASN A 217 19.36 4.20 8.16
CA ASN A 217 20.36 3.27 8.66
C ASN A 217 20.89 3.76 10.03
N TYR A 218 20.00 3.82 11.03
CA TYR A 218 20.25 4.19 12.42
C TYR A 218 19.31 3.40 13.35
#